data_AF-A0A1D6QRA5-F1
#
_entry.id   AF-A0A1D6QRA5-F1
#
_cell.length_a   1.000
_cell.length_b   1.000
_cell.length_c   1.000
_cell.angle_alpha   90.00
_cell.angle_beta   90.00
_cell.angle_gamma   90.00
#
_symmetry.space_group_name_H-M   'P 1'
#
loop_
_entity.id
_entity.type
_entity.pdbx_description
1 polymer ?
#
loop_
_entity_poly.entity_id
_entity_poly.type
_entity_poly.pdbx_seq_one_letter_code
_entity_poly.pdbx_strand_id
1 'polypeptide(L)'
;MAFISSAAMKAAVAALLVFAAVSPAARAVAAAVGGAPSVPAGSLDIAQLGAKGDGKSDSTPMVLKAWKHACEATGQQKIVIPKGNYLTGALDLVGPCKSSIIIRLDGNLLGTGDLNAYKRNWIEIQNVDNLSINGHGTIDGQGVQLINVDIKYNRSDNKTMSVCKNAIGKSIGMAKELACV
;
A
#
# COMPACT_ATOMS: atom_id res chain seq x y z
N MET A 1 49.97 -50.05 10.84
CA MET A 1 50.35 -50.29 9.43
C MET A 1 49.47 -51.41 8.90
N ALA A 2 49.06 -51.26 7.65
CA ALA A 2 47.81 -51.80 7.09
C ALA A 2 47.90 -53.22 6.51
N PHE A 3 46.73 -53.67 6.01
CA PHE A 3 46.46 -54.81 5.11
C PHE A 3 46.37 -56.16 5.86
N ILE A 4 45.53 -57.17 5.52
CA ILE A 4 45.14 -57.77 4.23
C ILE A 4 43.85 -58.62 4.52
N SER A 5 42.73 -58.42 3.80
CA SER A 5 42.06 -59.33 2.84
C SER A 5 41.16 -60.49 3.32
N SER A 6 40.03 -60.58 2.61
CA SER A 6 39.32 -61.76 2.08
C SER A 6 38.57 -62.75 2.97
N ALA A 7 37.25 -62.77 2.69
CA ALA A 7 36.43 -63.91 2.28
C ALA A 7 36.33 -65.13 3.21
N ALA A 8 35.09 -65.47 3.60
CA ALA A 8 34.34 -66.57 2.95
C ALA A 8 33.01 -66.88 3.67
N MET A 9 32.02 -67.17 2.82
CA MET A 9 30.70 -67.76 3.08
C MET A 9 30.67 -68.96 4.03
N LYS A 10 29.65 -69.01 4.90
CA LYS A 10 28.78 -70.16 5.28
C LYS A 10 27.51 -69.56 5.91
N ALA A 11 26.29 -70.04 5.82
CA ALA A 11 25.59 -71.05 5.03
C ALA A 11 24.07 -70.74 5.23
N ALA A 12 23.25 -71.25 4.31
CA ALA A 12 21.79 -71.18 4.25
C ALA A 12 21.04 -71.41 5.58
N VAL A 13 19.80 -70.90 5.72
CA VAL A 13 18.58 -71.71 6.00
C VAL A 13 17.30 -70.92 5.62
N ALA A 14 16.50 -71.57 4.77
CA ALA A 14 15.04 -71.58 4.57
C ALA A 14 14.21 -70.28 4.45
N ALA A 15 13.50 -70.24 3.32
CA ALA A 15 12.44 -69.29 2.97
C ALA A 15 11.16 -69.48 3.79
N LEU A 16 10.45 -68.38 4.04
CA LEU A 16 8.99 -68.33 4.10
C LEU A 16 8.52 -66.99 3.51
N LEU A 17 7.55 -67.11 2.60
CA LEU A 17 7.12 -66.13 1.60
C LEU A 17 6.17 -65.09 2.20
N VAL A 18 6.34 -63.81 1.84
CA VAL A 18 5.21 -62.91 1.56
C VAL A 18 5.55 -62.06 0.34
N PHE A 19 4.76 -62.25 -0.73
CA PHE A 19 4.77 -61.46 -1.95
C PHE A 19 4.10 -60.11 -1.73
N ALA A 20 4.75 -59.01 -2.11
CA ALA A 20 4.09 -57.80 -2.58
C ALA A 20 5.00 -57.04 -3.57
N ALA A 21 4.63 -57.19 -4.83
CA ALA A 21 5.01 -56.49 -6.06
C ALA A 21 6.04 -55.33 -6.01
N VAL A 22 7.11 -55.49 -6.79
CA VAL A 22 7.87 -54.38 -7.38
C VAL A 22 7.02 -53.74 -8.48
N SER A 23 6.89 -52.42 -8.50
CA SER A 23 6.55 -51.66 -9.70
C SER A 23 7.62 -50.59 -9.92
N PRO A 24 8.40 -50.67 -11.02
CA PRO A 24 9.31 -49.63 -11.44
C PRO A 24 8.63 -48.78 -12.51
N ALA A 25 8.43 -47.49 -12.29
CA ALA A 25 8.29 -46.52 -13.39
C ALA A 25 8.36 -45.09 -12.84
N ALA A 26 9.50 -44.45 -13.05
CA ALA A 26 9.62 -43.00 -13.04
C ALA A 26 8.85 -42.41 -14.23
N ARG A 27 7.99 -41.41 -13.95
CA ARG A 27 7.46 -40.37 -14.84
C ARG A 27 6.51 -39.53 -13.97
N ALA A 28 6.40 -38.21 -14.04
CA ALA A 28 7.12 -37.18 -14.76
C ALA A 28 6.94 -35.88 -13.95
N VAL A 29 7.80 -34.92 -14.23
CA VAL A 29 7.79 -33.55 -13.72
C VAL A 29 6.40 -32.93 -13.81
N ALA A 30 5.82 -32.50 -12.68
CA ALA A 30 4.66 -31.63 -12.67
C ALA A 30 5.13 -30.20 -12.94
N ALA A 31 5.11 -29.78 -14.21
CA ALA A 31 5.22 -28.39 -14.60
C ALA A 31 3.81 -27.80 -14.83
N ALA A 32 3.52 -26.76 -14.04
CA ALA A 32 2.69 -25.58 -14.32
C ALA A 32 1.25 -25.72 -14.84
N VAL A 33 0.31 -25.28 -13.99
CA VAL A 33 -0.67 -24.22 -14.33
C VAL A 33 -0.76 -23.35 -13.06
N GLY A 34 -0.33 -22.09 -13.00
CA GLY A 34 -0.48 -21.08 -14.03
C GLY A 34 -1.86 -20.44 -13.95
N GLY A 35 -2.26 -19.98 -12.78
CA GLY A 35 -3.49 -19.22 -12.60
C GLY A 35 -3.56 -18.63 -11.20
N ALA A 36 -3.06 -17.40 -11.02
CA ALA A 36 -3.64 -16.55 -9.98
C ALA A 36 -5.16 -16.51 -10.23
N PRO A 37 -6.02 -16.48 -9.20
CA PRO A 37 -7.45 -16.29 -9.44
C PRO A 37 -7.58 -15.04 -10.30
N SER A 38 -8.09 -15.19 -11.53
CA SER A 38 -8.57 -14.07 -12.31
C SER A 38 -9.78 -13.56 -11.55
N VAL A 39 -9.52 -12.67 -10.59
CA VAL A 39 -10.57 -11.89 -9.94
C VAL A 39 -11.32 -11.24 -11.10
N PRO A 40 -12.63 -11.51 -11.25
CA PRO A 40 -13.41 -10.91 -12.31
C PRO A 40 -13.20 -9.40 -12.25
N ALA A 41 -13.02 -8.77 -13.42
CA ALA A 41 -13.08 -7.32 -13.53
C ALA A 41 -14.32 -6.84 -12.75
N GLY A 42 -14.08 -6.15 -11.65
CA GLY A 42 -15.03 -6.12 -10.56
C GLY A 42 -14.68 -5.05 -9.56
N SER A 43 -15.72 -4.55 -8.90
CA SER A 43 -15.59 -3.49 -7.91
C SER A 43 -14.94 -4.03 -6.64
N LEU A 44 -13.79 -3.49 -6.23
CA LEU A 44 -13.10 -3.85 -5.00
C LEU A 44 -13.38 -2.81 -3.92
N ASP A 45 -14.17 -3.19 -2.92
CA ASP A 45 -14.55 -2.36 -1.79
C ASP A 45 -13.52 -2.49 -0.65
N ILE A 46 -12.98 -1.36 -0.17
CA ILE A 46 -11.99 -1.37 0.91
C ILE A 46 -12.56 -1.87 2.25
N ALA A 47 -13.88 -1.74 2.48
CA ALA A 47 -14.52 -2.29 3.68
C ALA A 47 -14.53 -3.82 3.66
N GLN A 48 -14.67 -4.43 2.47
CA GLN A 48 -14.51 -5.87 2.30
C GLN A 48 -13.06 -6.32 2.53
N LEU A 49 -12.09 -5.42 2.36
CA LEU A 49 -10.68 -5.64 2.73
C LEU A 49 -10.39 -5.41 4.22
N GLY A 50 -11.39 -4.99 5.00
CA GLY A 50 -11.29 -4.77 6.44
C GLY A 50 -11.12 -3.31 6.87
N ALA A 51 -11.25 -2.34 5.96
CA ALA A 51 -11.21 -0.93 6.31
C ALA A 51 -12.44 -0.56 7.15
N LYS A 52 -12.22 0.20 8.22
CA LYS A 52 -13.30 0.65 9.11
C LYS A 52 -13.58 2.12 8.84
N GLY A 53 -14.83 2.43 8.49
CA GLY A 53 -15.29 3.80 8.23
C GLY A 53 -15.50 4.64 9.50
N ASP A 54 -14.70 4.44 10.54
CA ASP A 54 -14.85 5.04 11.88
C ASP A 54 -14.07 6.35 12.09
N GLY A 55 -13.27 6.77 11.09
CA GLY A 55 -12.41 7.96 11.11
C GLY A 55 -11.21 7.86 12.06
N LYS A 56 -10.91 6.66 12.57
CA LYS A 56 -9.88 6.42 13.60
C LYS A 56 -8.92 5.31 13.22
N SER A 57 -9.44 4.24 12.65
CA SER A 57 -8.66 3.07 12.23
C SER A 57 -7.89 3.38 10.96
N ASP A 58 -6.61 3.03 10.94
CA ASP A 58 -5.78 3.21 9.75
C ASP A 58 -6.27 2.33 8.60
N SER A 59 -6.74 2.99 7.54
CA SER A 59 -7.28 2.37 6.33
C SER A 59 -6.27 2.36 5.17
N THR A 60 -5.07 2.95 5.37
CA THR A 60 -3.97 2.97 4.39
C THR A 60 -3.69 1.60 3.78
N PRO A 61 -3.50 0.51 4.56
CA PRO A 61 -3.17 -0.79 3.98
C PRO A 61 -4.27 -1.34 3.07
N MET A 62 -5.55 -1.07 3.36
CA MET A 62 -6.66 -1.54 2.54
C MET A 62 -6.78 -0.76 1.24
N VAL A 63 -6.55 0.55 1.27
CA VAL A 63 -6.53 1.39 0.06
C VAL A 63 -5.37 0.98 -0.85
N LEU A 64 -4.16 0.80 -0.30
CA LEU A 64 -2.99 0.38 -1.08
C LEU A 64 -3.13 -1.04 -1.62
N LYS A 65 -3.73 -1.96 -0.85
CA LYS A 65 -4.05 -3.31 -1.32
C LYS A 65 -5.04 -3.29 -2.48
N ALA A 66 -6.09 -2.46 -2.38
CA ALA A 66 -7.05 -2.30 -3.46
C ALA A 66 -6.41 -1.71 -4.72
N TRP A 67 -5.56 -0.70 -4.55
CA TRP A 67 -4.79 -0.09 -5.62
C TRP A 67 -3.90 -1.09 -6.34
N LYS A 68 -3.07 -1.83 -5.59
CA LYS A 68 -2.16 -2.84 -6.16
C LYS A 68 -2.93 -3.86 -6.98
N HIS A 69 -4.04 -4.36 -6.43
CA HIS A 69 -4.88 -5.33 -7.12
C HIS A 69 -5.46 -4.77 -8.43
N ALA A 70 -6.02 -3.57 -8.39
CA ALA A 70 -6.57 -2.92 -9.58
C ALA A 70 -5.47 -2.66 -10.63
N CYS A 71 -4.31 -2.16 -10.22
CA CYS A 71 -3.22 -1.79 -11.11
C CYS A 71 -2.57 -2.99 -11.82
N GLU A 72 -2.50 -4.14 -11.15
CA GLU A 72 -1.96 -5.38 -11.72
C GLU A 72 -2.96 -6.14 -12.62
N ALA A 73 -4.26 -5.85 -12.48
CA ALA A 73 -5.33 -6.44 -13.28
C ALA A 73 -5.43 -5.81 -14.68
N THR A 74 -6.24 -6.41 -15.55
CA THR A 74 -6.51 -5.92 -16.91
C THR A 74 -7.92 -5.37 -17.05
N GLY A 75 -8.19 -4.63 -18.12
CA GLY A 75 -9.51 -4.05 -18.38
C GLY A 75 -9.83 -2.86 -17.47
N GLN A 76 -11.11 -2.57 -17.27
CA GLN A 76 -11.55 -1.51 -16.36
C GLN A 76 -11.74 -2.07 -14.94
N GLN A 77 -11.07 -1.46 -13.98
CA GLN A 77 -11.11 -1.83 -12.57
C GLN A 77 -11.75 -0.72 -11.76
N LYS A 78 -12.49 -1.08 -10.70
CA LYS A 78 -13.15 -0.11 -9.83
C LYS A 78 -12.74 -0.36 -8.38
N ILE A 79 -12.23 0.67 -7.71
CA ILE A 79 -11.97 0.67 -6.27
C ILE A 79 -13.09 1.48 -5.61
N VAL A 80 -13.76 0.93 -4.60
CA VAL A 80 -14.84 1.63 -3.88
C VAL A 80 -14.36 2.01 -2.49
N ILE A 81 -14.48 3.29 -2.18
CA ILE A 81 -14.42 3.85 -0.84
C ILE A 81 -15.88 4.12 -0.44
N PRO A 82 -16.55 3.20 0.27
CA PRO A 82 -17.98 3.34 0.54
C PRO A 82 -18.23 4.45 1.58
N LYS A 83 -19.50 4.73 1.89
CA LYS A 83 -19.85 5.75 2.89
C LYS A 83 -19.21 5.43 4.26
N GLY A 84 -18.56 6.43 4.84
CA GLY A 84 -17.84 6.33 6.12
C GLY A 84 -16.67 7.29 6.15
N ASN A 85 -15.94 7.33 7.27
CA ASN A 85 -14.72 8.12 7.41
C ASN A 85 -13.50 7.18 7.46
N TYR A 86 -12.56 7.32 6.54
CA TYR A 86 -11.40 6.43 6.42
C TYR A 86 -10.13 7.23 6.64
N LEU A 87 -9.51 7.05 7.81
CA LEU A 87 -8.24 7.69 8.14
C LEU A 87 -7.11 7.01 7.36
N THR A 88 -6.27 7.79 6.69
CA THR A 88 -5.12 7.28 5.94
C THR A 88 -3.85 8.12 6.19
N GLY A 89 -2.72 7.44 6.18
CA GLY A 89 -1.39 8.01 5.96
C GLY A 89 -1.10 8.14 4.47
N ALA A 90 0.18 8.05 4.09
CA ALA A 90 0.60 8.18 2.70
C ALA A 90 -0.04 7.13 1.77
N LEU A 91 -0.64 7.61 0.66
CA LEU A 91 -1.22 6.83 -0.41
C LEU A 91 -0.36 6.98 -1.67
N ASP A 92 0.62 6.08 -1.79
CA ASP A 92 1.49 5.97 -2.96
C ASP A 92 0.83 5.10 -4.05
N LEU A 93 0.04 5.73 -4.91
CA LEU A 93 -0.74 5.12 -5.98
C LEU A 93 0.07 5.11 -7.28
N VAL A 94 1.10 4.25 -7.32
CA VAL A 94 2.13 4.22 -8.36
C VAL A 94 1.85 3.14 -9.41
N GLY A 95 1.99 3.49 -10.69
CA GLY A 95 1.96 2.58 -11.84
C GLY A 95 3.35 2.18 -12.35
N PRO A 96 3.49 1.63 -13.58
CA PRO A 96 2.47 1.58 -14.63
C PRO A 96 1.37 0.55 -14.33
N CYS A 97 0.11 0.95 -14.57
CA CYS A 97 -1.03 0.05 -14.42
C CYS A 97 -1.43 -0.56 -15.77
N LYS A 98 -1.83 -1.84 -15.73
CA LYS A 98 -2.30 -2.59 -16.92
C LYS A 98 -3.79 -2.36 -17.19
N SER A 99 -4.49 -1.73 -16.26
CA SER A 99 -5.92 -1.46 -16.28
C SER A 99 -6.21 0.04 -16.38
N SER A 100 -7.45 0.36 -16.77
CA SER A 100 -8.04 1.67 -16.47
C SER A 100 -8.69 1.59 -15.08
N ILE A 101 -8.41 2.53 -14.20
CA ILE A 101 -8.85 2.48 -12.79
C ILE A 101 -9.88 3.57 -12.53
N ILE A 102 -11.00 3.20 -11.91
CA ILE A 102 -11.99 4.12 -11.37
C ILE A 102 -11.97 4.01 -9.85
N ILE A 103 -11.62 5.09 -9.15
CA ILE A 103 -11.83 5.20 -7.72
C ILE A 103 -13.20 5.84 -7.51
N ARG A 104 -14.16 5.05 -7.01
CA ARG A 104 -15.47 5.51 -6.57
C ARG A 104 -15.40 5.91 -5.10
N LEU A 105 -15.26 7.22 -4.85
CA LEU A 105 -15.17 7.85 -3.55
C LEU A 105 -16.56 8.29 -3.07
N ASP A 106 -17.30 7.41 -2.39
CA ASP A 106 -18.60 7.73 -1.78
C ASP A 106 -18.53 8.03 -0.28
N GLY A 107 -17.41 7.70 0.37
CA GLY A 107 -17.06 8.14 1.73
C GLY A 107 -15.90 9.12 1.75
N ASN A 108 -15.42 9.43 2.95
CA ASN A 108 -14.43 10.47 3.18
C ASN A 108 -13.06 9.84 3.44
N LEU A 109 -12.05 10.30 2.71
CA LEU A 109 -10.65 10.07 3.06
C LEU A 109 -10.20 11.18 3.99
N LEU A 110 -9.67 10.80 5.15
CA LEU A 110 -9.15 11.73 6.16
C LEU A 110 -7.64 11.55 6.25
N GLY A 111 -6.87 12.61 6.01
CA GLY A 111 -5.43 12.59 6.20
C GLY A 111 -5.10 12.56 7.68
N THR A 112 -4.32 11.60 8.14
CA THR A 112 -3.85 11.60 9.53
C THR A 112 -3.04 12.86 9.85
N GLY A 113 -3.22 13.40 11.06
CA GLY A 113 -2.38 14.48 11.58
C GLY A 113 -0.97 14.02 11.99
N ASP A 114 -0.69 12.70 11.99
CA ASP A 114 0.64 12.18 12.27
C ASP A 114 1.58 12.39 11.08
N LEU A 115 2.47 13.37 11.19
CA LEU A 115 3.44 13.69 10.14
C LEU A 115 4.42 12.54 9.85
N ASN A 116 4.62 11.60 10.78
CA ASN A 116 5.48 10.43 10.56
C ASN A 116 4.86 9.42 9.59
N ALA A 117 3.55 9.52 9.33
CA ALA A 117 2.86 8.71 8.34
C ALA A 117 3.16 9.15 6.89
N TYR A 118 3.87 10.26 6.70
CA TYR A 118 4.23 10.81 5.39
C TYR A 118 5.73 10.93 5.21
N LYS A 119 6.23 10.48 4.06
CA LYS A 119 7.61 10.77 3.63
C LYS A 119 7.70 12.04 2.78
N ARG A 120 6.66 12.34 2.01
CA ARG A 120 6.59 13.48 1.10
C ARG A 120 5.17 14.04 1.01
N ASN A 121 4.29 13.31 0.33
CA ASN A 121 2.93 13.71 0.01
C ASN A 121 1.94 12.80 0.73
N TRP A 122 0.71 13.30 0.97
CA TRP A 122 -0.37 12.45 1.46
C TRP A 122 -0.89 11.53 0.35
N ILE A 123 -1.22 12.06 -0.82
CA ILE A 123 -1.67 11.27 -1.97
C ILE A 123 -0.73 11.56 -3.13
N GLU A 124 -0.06 10.51 -3.62
CA GLU A 124 0.89 10.59 -4.73
C GLU A 124 0.45 9.60 -5.81
N ILE A 125 0.03 10.11 -6.97
CA ILE A 125 -0.35 9.30 -8.13
C ILE A 125 0.72 9.51 -9.21
N GLN A 126 1.39 8.43 -9.63
CA GLN A 126 2.50 8.52 -10.57
C GLN A 126 2.43 7.44 -11.64
N ASN A 127 2.71 7.81 -12.89
CA ASN A 127 2.82 6.90 -14.02
C ASN A 127 1.57 6.01 -14.21
N VAL A 128 0.38 6.62 -14.18
CA VAL A 128 -0.91 5.94 -14.33
C VAL A 128 -1.66 6.53 -15.51
N ASP A 129 -2.03 5.69 -16.46
CA ASP A 129 -2.91 6.06 -17.57
C ASP A 129 -4.38 5.75 -17.22
N ASN A 130 -5.32 6.55 -17.74
CA ASN A 130 -6.76 6.29 -17.65
C ASN A 130 -7.29 6.09 -16.21
N LEU A 131 -6.85 6.95 -15.27
CA LEU A 131 -7.39 7.04 -13.91
C LEU A 131 -8.57 8.01 -13.85
N SER A 132 -9.65 7.62 -13.18
CA SER A 132 -10.76 8.50 -12.83
C SER A 132 -11.07 8.39 -11.34
N ILE A 133 -11.30 9.53 -10.68
CA ILE A 133 -11.82 9.59 -9.31
C ILE A 133 -13.18 10.27 -9.39
N ASN A 134 -14.24 9.60 -8.93
CA ASN A 134 -15.60 10.14 -8.93
C ASN A 134 -16.37 9.69 -7.69
N GLY A 135 -17.52 10.30 -7.42
CA GLY A 135 -18.36 10.00 -6.27
C GLY A 135 -18.77 11.26 -5.49
N HIS A 136 -19.39 11.06 -4.34
CA HIS A 136 -19.96 12.15 -3.52
C HIS A 136 -19.20 12.40 -2.21
N GLY A 137 -18.15 11.62 -1.94
CA GLY A 137 -17.33 11.73 -0.75
C GLY A 137 -16.30 12.85 -0.82
N THR A 138 -15.56 13.04 0.27
CA THR A 138 -14.56 14.11 0.39
C THR A 138 -13.15 13.58 0.57
N ILE A 139 -12.17 14.36 0.10
CA ILE A 139 -10.76 14.19 0.46
C ILE A 139 -10.42 15.33 1.40
N ASP A 140 -10.32 15.03 2.70
CA ASP A 140 -10.04 16.00 3.76
C ASP A 140 -8.64 15.74 4.33
N GLY A 141 -7.68 16.61 4.03
CA GLY A 141 -6.29 16.45 4.49
C GLY A 141 -6.06 16.74 5.96
N GLN A 142 -7.07 17.21 6.70
CA GLN A 142 -7.02 17.56 8.13
C GLN A 142 -5.84 18.46 8.54
N GLY A 143 -5.27 19.19 7.57
CA GLY A 143 -4.18 20.12 7.81
C GLY A 143 -4.66 21.37 8.54
N VAL A 144 -3.78 21.98 9.32
CA VAL A 144 -4.07 23.24 9.99
C VAL A 144 -4.08 24.38 8.97
N GLN A 145 -5.20 25.08 8.88
CA GLN A 145 -5.26 26.37 8.19
C GLN A 145 -4.87 27.48 9.19
N LEU A 146 -3.76 28.17 8.92
CA LEU A 146 -3.35 29.34 9.70
C LEU A 146 -4.13 30.57 9.22
N ILE A 147 -5.00 31.10 10.07
CA ILE A 147 -5.78 32.32 9.82
C ILE A 147 -5.44 33.32 10.93
N ASN A 148 -5.16 34.57 10.56
CA ASN A 148 -4.91 35.68 11.49
C ASN A 148 -3.80 35.38 12.52
N VAL A 149 -2.67 34.88 12.06
CA VAL A 149 -1.52 34.63 12.94
C VAL A 149 -0.75 35.92 13.19
N ASP A 150 -0.34 36.13 14.44
CA ASP A 150 0.60 37.19 14.80
C ASP A 150 2.03 36.70 14.49
N ILE A 151 2.68 37.32 13.52
CA ILE A 151 4.08 37.00 13.18
C ILE A 151 4.98 37.92 13.98
N LYS A 152 5.85 37.31 14.80
CA LYS A 152 6.88 38.00 15.60
C LYS A 152 8.26 37.69 15.03
N TYR A 153 8.91 38.71 14.49
CA TYR A 153 10.31 38.59 14.05
C TYR A 153 11.24 39.18 15.10
N ASN A 154 12.24 38.42 15.56
CA ASN A 154 13.29 38.91 16.44
C ASN A 154 14.64 38.89 15.69
N ARG A 155 15.23 40.06 15.48
CA ARG A 155 16.55 40.19 14.83
C ARG A 155 17.65 40.05 15.89
N SER A 156 18.74 39.37 15.52
CA SER A 156 19.90 39.13 16.40
C SER A 156 20.63 40.41 16.86
N ASP A 157 20.34 41.57 16.25
CA ASP A 157 20.97 42.86 16.54
C ASP A 157 20.12 43.78 17.45
N ASN A 158 19.13 43.22 18.17
CA ASN A 158 18.28 43.94 19.12
C ASN A 158 17.52 45.14 18.50
N LYS A 159 17.34 45.15 17.17
CA LYS A 159 16.58 46.18 16.47
C LYS A 159 15.35 45.57 15.80
N THR A 160 14.23 45.80 16.49
CA THR A 160 12.83 45.83 16.03
C THR A 160 12.11 44.48 15.97
N MET A 161 11.10 44.36 16.85
CA MET A 161 10.00 43.43 16.73
C MET A 161 8.93 44.06 15.84
N SER A 162 8.73 43.54 14.63
CA SER A 162 7.53 43.84 13.84
C SER A 162 6.45 42.84 14.26
N VAL A 163 5.28 43.33 14.69
CA VAL A 163 4.10 42.49 14.94
C VAL A 163 3.10 42.79 13.82
N CYS A 164 2.99 41.91 12.83
CA CYS A 164 1.86 41.95 11.91
C CYS A 164 0.69 41.23 12.59
N LYS A 165 -0.41 41.94 12.84
CA LYS A 165 -1.67 41.36 13.28
C LYS A 165 -2.50 40.99 12.05
N ASN A 166 -3.27 39.91 12.12
CA ASN A 166 -4.14 39.44 11.04
C ASN A 166 -3.38 39.12 9.73
N ALA A 167 -2.16 38.56 9.83
CA ALA A 167 -1.43 38.18 8.63
C ALA A 167 -2.16 37.03 7.90
N ILE A 168 -2.37 37.21 6.60
CA ILE A 168 -2.87 36.19 5.68
C ILE A 168 -1.72 35.85 4.74
N GLY A 169 -1.12 34.67 4.89
CA GLY A 169 0.05 34.28 4.09
C GLY A 169 0.21 32.77 3.95
N LYS A 170 0.82 32.34 2.84
CA LYS A 170 1.24 30.95 2.58
C LYS A 170 2.77 30.93 2.46
N SER A 171 3.47 30.34 3.42
CA SER A 171 4.95 30.26 3.37
C SER A 171 5.41 28.95 2.73
N ILE A 172 6.30 29.03 1.73
CA ILE A 172 7.13 27.91 1.29
C ILE A 172 8.55 28.44 1.12
N GLY A 173 9.52 27.87 1.86
CA GLY A 173 10.96 28.10 1.68
C GLY A 173 11.49 29.47 2.12
N MET A 174 11.92 29.56 3.39
CA MET A 174 12.56 30.73 4.05
C MET A 174 11.75 32.03 4.02
N ALA A 175 11.41 32.53 5.21
CA ALA A 175 10.70 33.79 5.40
C ALA A 175 11.46 34.97 4.75
N LYS A 176 11.12 35.29 3.50
CA LYS A 176 11.38 36.61 2.93
C LYS A 176 10.24 37.51 3.36
N GLU A 177 10.64 38.67 3.89
CA GLU A 177 9.84 39.77 4.45
C GLU A 177 8.37 39.74 4.04
N LEU A 178 7.52 39.22 4.94
CA LEU A 178 6.08 39.41 4.82
C LEU A 178 5.82 40.88 5.13
N ALA A 179 5.68 41.71 4.10
CA ALA A 179 5.14 43.04 4.28
C ALA A 179 3.71 42.87 4.83
N CYS A 180 3.42 43.51 5.97
CA CYS A 180 2.03 43.62 6.39
C CYS A 180 1.29 44.36 5.25
N VAL A 181 0.17 43.80 4.77
CA VAL A 181 -0.69 44.44 3.78
C VAL A 181 -1.45 45.59 4.44
#